data_AF-A0A2V7YCA2-F1
#
_entry.id   AF-A0A2V7YCA2-F1
#
_cell.length_a   1.000
_cell.length_b   1.000
_cell.length_c   1.000
_cell.angle_alpha   90.00
_cell.angle_beta   90.00
_cell.angle_gamma   90.00
#
_symmetry.space_group_name_H-M   'P 1'
#
loop_
_entity.id
_entity.type
_entity.pdbx_description
1 polymer ?
#
loop_
_entity_poly.entity_id
_entity_poly.type
_entity_poly.pdbx_seq_one_letter_code
_entity_poly.pdbx_strand_id
1 'polypeptide(L)'
;MSDDAPKSAYELAMARLRKKDQEEGVVERSVTEEQKAAIAEARRVCEARLAEREIMHRSQLVRVGDPEALEKIEQEYRRDRERITYDRDRKIEEIRKGGG
;
A
#
# COMPACT_ATOMS: atom_id res chain seq x y z
N MET A 1 21.00 -1.91 -38.35
CA MET A 1 21.70 -3.14 -37.94
C MET A 1 20.63 -4.05 -37.34
N SER A 2 20.23 -5.09 -38.07
CA SER A 2 19.10 -5.95 -37.72
C SER A 2 19.50 -6.91 -36.62
N ASP A 3 18.75 -6.91 -35.53
CA ASP A 3 18.94 -7.78 -34.36
C ASP A 3 18.35 -9.17 -34.66
N ASP A 4 18.84 -9.81 -35.72
CA ASP A 4 18.32 -11.07 -36.30
C ASP A 4 18.93 -12.32 -35.63
N ALA A 5 19.13 -12.26 -34.31
CA ALA A 5 19.52 -13.43 -33.54
C ALA A 5 18.29 -14.30 -33.24
N PRO A 6 18.34 -15.63 -33.45
CA PRO A 6 17.22 -16.50 -33.13
C PRO A 6 16.96 -16.46 -31.62
N LYS A 7 15.71 -16.14 -31.25
CA LYS A 7 15.27 -16.10 -29.86
C LYS A 7 15.54 -17.44 -29.19
N SER A 8 16.08 -17.39 -27.98
CA SER A 8 16.27 -18.56 -27.14
C SER A 8 14.93 -19.23 -26.81
N ALA A 9 14.97 -20.52 -26.44
CA ALA A 9 13.79 -21.27 -26.02
C ALA A 9 13.05 -20.60 -24.85
N TYR A 10 13.79 -19.92 -23.96
CA TYR A 10 13.25 -19.16 -22.85
C TYR A 10 12.46 -17.93 -23.31
N GLU A 11 13.02 -17.15 -24.24
CA GLU A 11 12.35 -15.96 -24.79
C GLU A 11 11.09 -16.32 -25.59
N LEU A 12 11.11 -17.45 -26.31
CA LEU A 12 9.94 -17.98 -26.99
C LEU A 12 8.85 -18.41 -26.01
N ALA A 13 9.21 -19.03 -24.88
CA ALA A 13 8.27 -19.40 -23.84
C ALA A 13 7.62 -18.16 -23.19
N MET A 14 8.42 -17.15 -22.85
CA MET A 14 7.91 -15.90 -22.28
C MET A 14 7.03 -15.11 -23.26
N ALA A 15 7.36 -15.11 -24.55
CA ALA A 15 6.55 -14.46 -25.58
C ALA A 15 5.19 -15.16 -25.77
N ARG A 16 5.15 -16.50 -25.70
CA ARG A 16 3.90 -17.27 -25.75
C ARG A 16 3.03 -17.02 -24.50
N LEU A 17 3.65 -16.93 -23.33
CA LEU A 17 2.97 -16.61 -22.08
C LEU A 17 2.31 -15.22 -22.17
N ARG A 18 3.07 -14.18 -22.52
CA ARG A 18 2.55 -12.81 -22.69
C ARG A 18 1.44 -12.72 -23.73
N LYS A 19 1.53 -13.48 -24.83
CA LYS A 19 0.50 -13.53 -25.87
C LYS A 19 -0.78 -14.19 -25.35
N LYS A 20 -0.64 -15.29 -24.61
CA LYS A 20 -1.77 -15.96 -23.96
C LYS A 20 -2.44 -15.05 -22.92
N ASP A 21 -1.65 -14.35 -22.11
CA ASP A 21 -2.16 -13.37 -21.14
C ASP A 21 -2.92 -12.24 -21.85
N GLN A 22 -2.43 -11.74 -22.99
CA GLN A 22 -3.14 -10.76 -23.83
C GLN A 22 -4.45 -11.32 -24.43
N GLU A 23 -4.44 -12.55 -24.93
CA GLU A 23 -5.61 -13.24 -25.49
C GLU A 23 -6.68 -13.53 -24.42
N GLU A 24 -6.25 -13.83 -23.19
CA GLU A 24 -7.12 -14.04 -22.02
C GLU A 24 -7.55 -12.71 -21.35
N GLY A 25 -7.12 -11.56 -21.88
CA GLY A 25 -7.44 -10.24 -21.33
C GLY A 25 -6.72 -9.91 -20.02
N VAL A 26 -5.77 -10.75 -19.62
CA VAL A 26 -4.87 -10.55 -18.47
C VAL A 26 -3.77 -9.58 -18.90
N VAL A 27 -4.09 -8.29 -18.90
CA VAL A 27 -3.07 -7.25 -19.06
C VAL A 27 -2.23 -7.23 -17.79
N GLU A 28 -0.94 -7.56 -17.89
CA GLU A 28 0.05 -7.28 -16.85
C GLU A 28 0.08 -5.77 -16.61
N ARG A 29 -0.77 -5.28 -15.69
CA ARG A 29 -0.83 -3.85 -15.33
C ARG A 29 0.33 -3.55 -14.41
N SER A 30 1.50 -3.37 -15.00
CA SER A 30 2.64 -2.78 -14.32
C SER A 30 2.20 -1.44 -13.71
N VAL A 31 2.46 -1.26 -12.40
CA VAL A 31 2.12 -0.02 -11.69
C VAL A 31 2.81 1.16 -12.38
N THR A 32 2.04 2.15 -12.83
CA THR A 32 2.61 3.35 -13.49
C THR A 32 3.43 4.18 -12.52
N GLU A 33 4.29 5.08 -13.02
CA GLU A 33 5.07 5.97 -12.16
C GLU A 33 4.17 6.89 -11.32
N GLU A 34 3.03 7.32 -11.88
CA GLU A 34 2.02 8.10 -11.17
C GLU A 34 1.38 7.29 -10.04
N GLN A 35 1.04 6.02 -10.29
CA GLN A 35 0.52 5.13 -9.26
C GLN A 35 1.56 4.85 -8.18
N LYS A 36 2.84 4.69 -8.54
CA LYS A 36 3.93 4.54 -7.56
C LYS A 36 4.07 5.78 -6.68
N ALA A 37 4.05 6.97 -7.28
CA ALA A 37 4.10 8.24 -6.56
C ALA A 37 2.90 8.40 -5.61
N ALA A 38 1.69 8.05 -6.07
CA ALA A 38 0.48 8.10 -5.25
C ALA A 38 0.51 7.08 -4.10
N ILE A 39 1.05 5.88 -4.31
CA ILE A 39 1.26 4.88 -3.24
C ILE A 39 2.26 5.40 -2.21
N ALA A 40 3.37 6.00 -2.67
CA ALA A 40 4.35 6.60 -1.78
C ALA A 40 3.73 7.71 -0.93
N GLU A 41 2.89 8.56 -1.53
CA GLU A 41 2.16 9.60 -0.81
C GLU A 41 1.19 9.03 0.23
N ALA A 42 0.39 8.02 -0.14
CA ALA A 42 -0.52 7.36 0.79
C ALA A 42 0.23 6.79 2.03
N ARG A 43 1.44 6.27 1.82
CA ARG A 43 2.31 5.80 2.91
C ARG A 43 2.79 6.95 3.79
N ARG A 44 3.32 8.04 3.21
CA ARG A 44 3.78 9.21 3.96
C ARG A 44 2.68 9.83 4.81
N VAL A 45 1.47 9.95 4.26
CA VAL A 45 0.31 10.46 5.00
C VAL A 45 -0.06 9.54 6.16
N CYS A 46 -0.04 8.22 5.96
CA CYS A 46 -0.29 7.25 7.02
C CYS A 46 0.76 7.37 8.14
N GLU A 47 2.05 7.46 7.79
CA GLU A 47 3.15 7.63 8.74
C GLU A 47 2.99 8.91 9.56
N ALA A 48 2.67 10.04 8.92
CA ALA A 48 2.42 11.31 9.61
C ALA A 48 1.25 11.20 10.61
N ARG A 49 0.13 10.60 10.19
CA ARG A 49 -1.04 10.39 11.06
C ARG A 49 -0.73 9.47 12.24
N LEU A 50 0.06 8.42 12.03
CA LEU A 50 0.50 7.52 13.11
C LEU A 50 1.40 8.25 14.11
N ALA A 51 2.34 9.07 13.63
CA ALA A 51 3.23 9.84 14.48
C ALA A 51 2.45 10.88 15.31
N GLU A 52 1.54 11.62 14.69
CA GLU A 52 0.64 12.53 15.41
C GLU A 52 -0.16 11.80 16.50
N ARG A 53 -0.76 10.65 16.14
CA ARG A 53 -1.57 9.88 17.07
C ARG A 53 -0.75 9.32 18.24
N GLU A 54 0.50 8.93 17.98
CA GLU A 54 1.45 8.49 19.00
C GLU A 54 1.83 9.63 19.96
N ILE A 55 2.12 10.82 19.44
CA ILE A 55 2.39 12.00 20.26
C ILE A 55 1.20 12.32 21.18
N MET A 56 -0.02 12.32 20.63
CA MET A 56 -1.24 12.53 21.41
C MET A 56 -1.42 11.46 22.49
N HIS A 57 -1.22 10.19 22.14
CA HIS A 57 -1.32 9.07 23.08
C HIS A 57 -0.32 9.20 24.24
N ARG A 58 0.95 9.47 23.95
CA ARG A 58 1.98 9.70 24.98
C ARG A 58 1.61 10.87 25.89
N SER A 59 1.08 11.96 25.33
CA SER A 59 0.59 13.11 26.10
C SER A 59 -0.58 12.75 27.02
N GLN A 60 -1.51 11.89 26.56
CA GLN A 60 -2.63 11.40 27.37
C GLN A 60 -2.15 10.49 28.51
N LEU A 61 -1.23 9.57 28.24
CA LEU A 61 -0.67 8.63 29.23
C LEU A 61 0.01 9.35 30.41
N VAL A 62 0.66 10.49 30.16
CA VAL A 62 1.31 11.28 31.23
C VAL A 62 0.28 11.94 32.17
N ARG A 63 -0.95 12.14 31.71
CA ARG A 63 -1.99 12.90 32.44
C ARG A 63 -2.99 12.03 33.18
N VAL A 64 -3.03 10.73 32.90
CA VAL A 64 -4.01 9.80 33.47
C VAL A 64 -3.45 9.17 34.75
N GLY A 65 -4.28 9.12 35.79
CA GLY A 65 -3.89 8.66 37.13
C GLY A 65 -4.54 7.37 37.58
N ASP A 66 -5.55 6.87 36.86
CA ASP A 66 -6.29 5.66 37.23
C ASP A 66 -6.18 4.54 36.17
N PRO A 67 -6.21 3.26 36.58
CA PRO A 67 -6.04 2.12 35.67
C PRO A 67 -7.15 1.95 34.63
N GLU A 68 -8.38 2.33 34.94
CA GLU A 68 -9.53 2.14 34.03
C GLU A 68 -9.47 3.13 32.86
N ALA A 69 -9.15 4.39 33.14
CA ALA A 69 -8.91 5.39 32.12
C ALA A 69 -7.67 5.10 31.28
N LEU A 70 -6.61 4.52 31.88
CA LEU A 70 -5.44 4.01 31.16
C LEU A 70 -5.84 2.97 30.12
N GLU A 71 -6.59 1.95 30.53
CA GLU A 71 -7.04 0.88 29.63
C GLU A 71 -7.89 1.44 28.48
N LYS A 72 -8.78 2.39 28.77
CA LYS A 72 -9.60 3.05 27.75
C LYS A 72 -8.74 3.82 26.74
N ILE A 73 -7.77 4.61 27.20
CA ILE A 73 -6.84 5.36 26.33
C ILE A 73 -6.06 4.41 25.42
N GLU A 74 -5.59 3.28 25.96
CA GLU A 74 -4.89 2.27 25.16
C GLU A 74 -5.79 1.63 24.11
N GLN A 75 -7.02 1.25 24.48
CA GLN A 75 -7.99 0.65 23.55
C GLN A 75 -8.31 1.62 22.41
N GLU A 76 -8.53 2.90 22.71
CA GLU A 76 -8.77 3.95 21.71
C GLU A 76 -7.55 4.11 20.79
N TYR A 77 -6.34 4.14 21.35
CA TYR A 77 -5.11 4.23 20.56
C TYR A 77 -4.92 3.05 19.61
N ARG A 78 -5.19 1.81 20.06
CA ARG A 78 -5.12 0.61 19.21
C ARG A 78 -6.10 0.70 18.05
N ARG A 79 -7.37 1.02 18.31
CA ARG A 79 -8.40 1.19 17.28
C ARG A 79 -8.05 2.26 16.26
N ASP A 80 -7.51 3.40 16.72
CA ASP A 80 -7.10 4.47 15.80
C ASP A 80 -5.95 4.05 14.89
N ARG A 81 -4.95 3.33 15.42
CA ARG A 81 -3.84 2.81 14.59
C ARG A 81 -4.33 1.81 13.55
N GLU A 82 -5.21 0.90 13.95
CA GLU A 82 -5.83 -0.08 13.05
C GLU A 82 -6.57 0.63 11.92
N ARG A 83 -7.40 1.62 12.26
CA ARG A 83 -8.13 2.43 11.27
C ARG A 83 -7.21 3.19 10.32
N ILE A 84 -6.18 3.87 10.83
CA ILE A 84 -5.22 4.61 9.98
C ILE A 84 -4.48 3.67 9.02
N THR A 85 -4.14 2.46 9.49
CA THR A 85 -3.47 1.44 8.67
C THR A 85 -4.42 0.88 7.61
N TYR A 86 -5.66 0.57 8.00
CA TYR A 86 -6.71 0.12 7.09
C TYR A 86 -7.00 1.16 5.99
N ASP A 87 -7.13 2.44 6.36
CA ASP A 87 -7.35 3.53 5.40
C ASP A 87 -6.23 3.61 4.36
N ARG A 88 -4.96 3.46 4.80
CA ARG A 88 -3.80 3.43 3.90
C ARG A 88 -3.89 2.24 2.95
N ASP A 89 -4.15 1.05 3.46
CA ASP A 89 -4.16 -0.17 2.66
C ASP A 89 -5.29 -0.15 1.63
N ARG A 90 -6.49 0.28 2.05
CA ARG A 90 -7.61 0.56 1.15
C ARG A 90 -7.21 1.56 0.05
N LYS A 91 -6.58 2.68 0.40
CA LYS A 91 -6.16 3.69 -0.58
C LYS A 91 -5.14 3.14 -1.57
N ILE A 92 -4.16 2.35 -1.11
CA ILE A 92 -3.16 1.70 -1.96
C ILE A 92 -3.83 0.71 -2.92
N GLU A 93 -4.81 -0.06 -2.45
CA GLU A 93 -5.58 -0.94 -3.32
C GLU A 93 -6.37 -0.19 -4.38
N GLU A 94 -7.04 0.92 -4.01
CA GLU A 94 -7.76 1.79 -4.94
C GLU A 94 -6.82 2.34 -6.02
N ILE A 95 -5.62 2.80 -5.63
CA ILE A 95 -4.60 3.28 -6.57
C ILE A 95 -4.16 2.15 -7.53
N ARG A 96 -3.89 0.95 -7.01
CA ARG A 96 -3.48 -0.22 -7.81
C ARG A 96 -4.55 -0.68 -8.80
N LYS A 97 -5.82 -0.61 -8.39
CA LYS A 97 -6.96 -0.91 -9.27
C LYS A 97 -7.16 0.14 -10.37
N GLY A 98 -6.37 1.22 -10.34
CA GLY A 98 -6.42 2.31 -11.32
C GLY A 98 -7.60 3.24 -11.06
N GLY A 99 -7.89 3.49 -9.77
CA GLY A 99 -9.11 4.13 -9.27
C GLY A 99 -9.80 5.08 -10.25
N GLY A 100 -10.98 4.65 -10.70
CA GLY A 100 -12.07 5.43 -11.32
C GLY A 100 -11.70 6.53 -12.29
#